data_AF-A0A081S9C3-F1
#
_entry.id   AF-A0A081S9C3-F1
#
_cell.length_a   1.000
_cell.length_b   1.000
_cell.length_c   1.000
_cell.angle_alpha   90.00
_cell.angle_beta   90.00
_cell.angle_gamma   90.00
#
_symmetry.space_group_name_H-M   'P 1'
#
loop_
_entity.id
_entity.type
_entity.pdbx_description
1 polymer ?
#
loop_
_entity_poly.entity_id
_entity_poly.type
_entity_poly.pdbx_seq_one_letter_code
_entity_poly.pdbx_strand_id
1 'polypeptide(L)'
;MKTFSKSRVFVFGGEMAQQLTKENLYQFYTENIRYADFQLDVLRRQIRPLAGEYYWYISNNKESQIRKKLIYELKALTNLYAYILGSRFELQLMKILHENSSVAFSEAELQTIIKRKGTTYDKWHKCLEISFQKSTDIDWTDVNGQNLLELFRDKSNYLKEFQEFITMRNRLAHGQWSTQLNSDGTKESTPDALNKYDDISKLVLLSKKLDTMVKIVETIVVYREKNNEKFKNKISNLIKENKIIDCRIKNSSLKKYVQLEINKFDKKKSRNR
;
A
#
# COMPACT_ATOMS: atom_id res chain seq x y z
N MET A 1 -12.30 63.72 -30.43
CA MET A 1 -11.76 64.13 -29.12
C MET A 1 -12.01 62.97 -28.16
N LYS A 2 -11.01 62.14 -27.76
CA LYS A 2 -10.01 62.35 -26.67
C LYS A 2 -10.66 63.01 -25.45
N THR A 3 -10.71 62.42 -24.25
CA THR A 3 -9.58 61.87 -23.47
C THR A 3 -9.96 60.84 -22.39
N PHE A 4 -8.95 60.03 -22.05
CA PHE A 4 -8.81 59.04 -20.98
C PHE A 4 -8.89 59.57 -19.53
N SER A 5 -9.25 58.69 -18.58
CA SER A 5 -8.55 58.48 -17.29
C SER A 5 -9.03 57.16 -16.65
N LYS A 6 -8.30 56.04 -16.81
CA LYS A 6 -7.34 55.43 -15.86
C LYS A 6 -7.90 55.15 -14.45
N SER A 7 -8.32 53.90 -14.24
CA SER A 7 -8.16 53.24 -12.93
C SER A 7 -7.27 52.01 -13.14
N ARG A 8 -6.05 52.09 -12.59
CA ARG A 8 -5.07 51.01 -12.52
C ARG A 8 -5.61 49.95 -11.56
N VAL A 9 -5.88 48.75 -12.06
CA VAL A 9 -5.80 47.55 -11.22
C VAL A 9 -4.41 47.00 -11.43
N PHE A 10 -3.61 47.05 -10.37
CA PHE A 10 -2.28 46.45 -10.34
C PHE A 10 -2.42 44.94 -10.52
N VAL A 11 -1.91 44.43 -11.63
CA VAL A 11 -1.64 43.00 -11.82
C VAL A 11 -0.34 42.72 -11.07
N PHE A 12 -0.45 42.19 -9.85
CA PHE A 12 0.68 41.54 -9.20
C PHE A 12 0.70 40.06 -9.63
N GLY A 13 1.68 39.75 -10.49
CA GLY A 13 2.25 38.44 -10.78
C GLY A 13 1.41 37.21 -10.46
N GLY A 14 0.50 36.85 -11.37
CA GLY A 14 0.12 35.45 -11.51
C GLY A 14 1.21 34.73 -12.28
N GLU A 15 2.10 34.02 -11.59
CA GLU A 15 2.74 32.87 -12.22
C GLU A 15 1.60 31.99 -12.74
N MET A 16 1.44 31.88 -14.06
CA MET A 16 0.61 30.82 -14.60
C MET A 16 1.23 29.52 -14.11
N ALA A 17 0.59 28.88 -13.13
CA ALA A 17 1.04 27.62 -12.57
C ALA A 17 1.30 26.66 -13.73
N GLN A 18 2.58 26.37 -13.98
CA GLN A 18 2.98 25.57 -15.11
C GLN A 18 2.33 24.20 -14.95
N GLN A 19 1.54 23.79 -15.94
CA GLN A 19 0.83 22.51 -15.86
C GLN A 19 1.87 21.39 -15.76
N LEU A 20 1.78 20.59 -14.70
CA LEU A 20 2.72 19.50 -14.46
C LEU A 20 2.65 18.48 -15.60
N THR A 21 3.82 18.13 -16.14
CA THR A 21 3.91 17.08 -17.15
C THR A 21 3.75 15.70 -16.52
N LYS A 22 3.44 14.70 -17.34
CA LYS A 22 3.37 13.28 -16.92
C LYS A 22 4.70 12.81 -16.30
N GLU A 23 5.83 13.27 -16.83
CA GLU A 23 7.16 13.01 -16.24
C GLU A 23 7.32 13.65 -14.86
N ASN A 24 6.89 14.90 -14.67
CA ASN A 24 6.96 15.53 -13.34
C ASN A 24 6.13 14.75 -12.31
N LEU A 25 4.92 14.32 -12.68
CA LEU A 25 4.06 13.54 -11.81
C LEU A 25 4.67 12.17 -11.48
N TYR A 26 5.24 11.47 -12.47
CA TYR A 26 5.95 10.23 -12.26
C TYR A 26 7.10 10.37 -11.25
N GLN A 27 7.91 11.43 -11.38
CA GLN A 27 9.01 11.71 -10.45
C GLN A 27 8.50 12.06 -9.05
N PHE A 28 7.47 12.89 -8.92
CA PHE A 28 6.87 13.22 -7.62
C PHE A 28 6.32 11.98 -6.91
N TYR A 29 5.61 11.09 -7.61
CA TYR A 29 5.13 9.86 -7.00
C TYR A 29 6.28 8.92 -6.63
N THR A 30 7.33 8.85 -7.46
CA THR A 30 8.53 8.07 -7.15
C THR A 30 9.22 8.58 -5.88
N GLU A 31 9.36 9.88 -5.72
CA GLU A 31 9.93 10.49 -4.52
C GLU A 31 9.04 10.24 -3.29
N ASN A 32 7.74 10.46 -3.40
CA ASN A 32 6.81 10.22 -2.30
C ASN A 32 6.79 8.75 -1.85
N ILE A 33 6.97 7.78 -2.76
CA ILE A 33 7.14 6.37 -2.40
C ILE A 33 8.40 6.18 -1.55
N ARG A 34 9.52 6.83 -1.90
CA ARG A 34 10.76 6.78 -1.10
C ARG A 34 10.54 7.35 0.30
N TYR A 35 9.83 8.47 0.42
CA TYR A 35 9.48 9.04 1.72
C TYR A 35 8.64 8.07 2.56
N ALA A 36 7.64 7.43 1.95
CA ALA A 36 6.83 6.42 2.64
C ALA A 36 7.69 5.20 3.06
N ASP A 37 8.62 4.74 2.22
CA ASP A 37 9.56 3.66 2.57
C ASP A 37 10.42 4.02 3.79
N PHE A 38 10.96 5.24 3.84
CA PHE A 38 11.72 5.72 4.99
C PHE A 38 10.87 5.77 6.26
N GLN A 39 9.64 6.29 6.17
CA GLN A 39 8.71 6.34 7.30
C GLN A 39 8.37 4.94 7.83
N LEU A 40 8.06 4.00 6.94
CA LEU A 40 7.78 2.61 7.30
C LEU A 40 9.00 1.96 7.98
N ASP A 41 10.21 2.20 7.49
CA ASP A 41 11.40 1.64 8.12
C ASP A 41 11.69 2.24 9.51
N VAL A 42 11.52 3.56 9.67
CA VAL A 42 11.63 4.22 10.98
C VAL A 42 10.62 3.62 11.97
N LEU A 43 9.35 3.52 11.58
CA LEU A 43 8.31 2.91 12.42
C LEU A 43 8.65 1.47 12.77
N ARG A 44 9.09 0.66 11.81
CA ARG A 44 9.51 -0.72 12.05
C ARG A 44 10.65 -0.80 13.07
N ARG A 45 11.66 0.07 12.97
CA ARG A 45 12.79 0.11 13.91
C ARG A 45 12.36 0.53 15.32
N GLN A 46 11.32 1.35 15.45
CA GLN A 46 10.76 1.76 16.75
C GLN A 46 9.83 0.69 17.36
N ILE A 47 8.95 0.08 16.57
CA ILE A 47 7.96 -0.90 17.05
C ILE A 47 8.64 -2.17 17.57
N ARG A 48 9.69 -2.65 16.88
CA ARG A 48 10.37 -3.91 17.22
C ARG A 48 10.90 -3.98 18.66
N PRO A 49 11.68 -3.01 19.16
CA PRO A 49 12.16 -3.05 20.55
C PRO A 49 11.02 -2.93 21.57
N LEU A 50 10.00 -2.10 21.30
CA LEU A 50 8.81 -1.99 22.18
C LEU A 50 8.07 -3.33 22.28
N ALA A 51 7.92 -4.03 21.16
CA ALA A 51 7.31 -5.35 21.13
C ALA A 51 8.19 -6.39 21.85
N GLY A 52 9.51 -6.30 21.71
CA GLY A 52 10.46 -7.13 22.46
C GLY A 52 10.31 -6.97 23.97
N GLU A 53 10.24 -5.74 24.45
CA GLU A 53 10.00 -5.43 25.86
C GLU A 53 8.62 -5.95 26.33
N TYR A 54 7.57 -5.71 25.54
CA TYR A 54 6.22 -6.20 25.83
C TYR A 54 6.18 -7.72 26.02
N TYR A 55 6.78 -8.48 25.09
CA TYR A 55 6.82 -9.94 25.18
C TYR A 55 7.77 -10.47 26.25
N TRP A 56 8.78 -9.69 26.65
CA TRP A 56 9.59 -10.03 27.82
C TRP A 56 8.75 -10.00 29.11
N TYR A 57 7.92 -8.96 29.30
CA TYR A 57 7.01 -8.91 30.46
C TYR A 57 6.02 -10.08 30.47
N ILE A 58 5.44 -10.41 29.31
CA ILE A 58 4.56 -11.58 29.18
C ILE A 58 5.29 -12.87 29.56
N SER A 59 6.47 -13.10 28.98
CA SER A 59 7.21 -14.35 29.16
C SER A 59 7.70 -14.56 30.61
N ASN A 60 7.77 -13.48 31.39
CA ASN A 60 8.14 -13.50 32.80
C ASN A 60 6.94 -13.39 33.76
N ASN A 61 5.70 -13.47 33.26
CA ASN A 61 4.47 -13.33 34.04
C ASN A 61 4.42 -12.06 34.91
N LYS A 62 4.96 -10.95 34.38
CA LYS A 62 5.02 -9.67 35.10
C LYS A 62 3.89 -8.76 34.65
N GLU A 63 2.86 -8.66 35.47
CA GLU A 63 1.89 -7.56 35.35
C GLU A 63 2.54 -6.25 35.80
N SER A 64 2.45 -5.23 34.95
CA SER A 64 2.99 -3.91 35.26
C SER A 64 2.27 -2.82 34.48
N GLN A 65 2.27 -1.61 35.03
CA GLN A 65 1.77 -0.43 34.33
C GLN A 65 2.53 -0.17 33.03
N ILE A 66 3.82 -0.53 32.99
CA ILE A 66 4.67 -0.45 31.80
C ILE A 66 4.12 -1.36 30.70
N ARG A 67 3.82 -2.63 31.01
CA ARG A 67 3.23 -3.58 30.04
C ARG A 67 1.90 -3.05 29.47
N LYS A 68 1.03 -2.49 30.32
CA LYS A 68 -0.24 -1.89 29.89
C LYS A 68 -0.02 -0.70 28.94
N LYS A 69 0.96 0.16 29.21
CA LYS A 69 1.31 1.28 28.32
C LYS A 69 1.85 0.78 26.97
N LEU A 70 2.74 -0.21 26.99
CA LEU A 70 3.38 -0.75 25.79
C LEU A 70 2.37 -1.30 24.78
N ILE A 71 1.30 -1.99 25.21
CA ILE A 71 0.31 -2.52 24.27
C ILE A 71 -0.48 -1.41 23.56
N TYR A 72 -0.79 -0.30 24.22
CA TYR A 72 -1.45 0.84 23.58
C TYR A 72 -0.53 1.53 22.58
N GLU A 73 0.74 1.73 22.96
CA GLU A 73 1.75 2.32 22.08
C GLU A 73 2.00 1.44 20.85
N LEU A 74 2.10 0.12 21.03
CA LEU A 74 2.23 -0.84 19.93
C LEU A 74 1.04 -0.79 18.98
N LYS A 75 -0.19 -0.73 19.48
CA LYS A 75 -1.39 -0.61 18.64
C LYS A 75 -1.38 0.69 17.84
N ALA A 76 -1.07 1.82 18.50
CA ALA A 76 -1.01 3.12 17.83
C ALA A 76 0.04 3.15 16.71
N LEU A 77 1.26 2.68 16.97
CA LEU A 77 2.32 2.63 15.97
C LEU A 77 2.06 1.61 14.85
N THR A 78 1.42 0.48 15.17
CA THR A 78 1.00 -0.52 14.17
C THR A 78 -0.04 0.06 13.23
N ASN A 79 -1.03 0.79 13.75
CA ASN A 79 -2.01 1.52 12.96
C ASN A 79 -1.37 2.59 12.09
N LEU A 80 -0.40 3.36 12.62
CA LEU A 80 0.33 4.34 11.83
C LEU A 80 1.12 3.66 10.69
N TYR A 81 1.77 2.53 10.95
CA TYR A 81 2.44 1.75 9.90
C TYR A 81 1.45 1.30 8.82
N ALA A 82 0.30 0.76 9.21
CA ALA A 82 -0.75 0.34 8.28
C ALA A 82 -1.27 1.51 7.42
N TYR A 83 -1.46 2.68 8.02
CA TYR A 83 -1.88 3.89 7.32
C TYR A 83 -0.85 4.35 6.27
N ILE A 84 0.43 4.45 6.65
CA ILE A 84 1.50 4.84 5.72
C ILE A 84 1.66 3.81 4.60
N LEU A 85 1.56 2.51 4.92
CA LEU A 85 1.60 1.46 3.90
C LEU A 85 0.43 1.60 2.92
N GLY A 86 -0.75 1.96 3.43
CA GLY A 86 -1.94 2.33 2.66
C GLY A 86 -1.65 3.44 1.67
N SER A 87 -1.13 4.56 2.15
CA SER A 87 -0.77 5.71 1.33
C SER A 87 0.28 5.36 0.28
N ARG A 88 1.32 4.60 0.64
CA ARG A 88 2.35 4.10 -0.28
C ARG A 88 1.76 3.29 -1.42
N PHE A 89 0.80 2.41 -1.12
CA PHE A 89 0.13 1.59 -2.12
C PHE A 89 -0.67 2.43 -3.12
N GLU A 90 -1.28 3.55 -2.69
CA GLU A 90 -1.92 4.48 -3.62
C GLU A 90 -0.91 5.26 -4.46
N LEU A 91 0.21 5.68 -3.87
CA LEU A 91 1.29 6.36 -4.60
C LEU A 91 1.87 5.45 -5.70
N GLN A 92 1.98 4.15 -5.45
CA GLN A 92 2.41 3.16 -6.45
C GLN A 92 1.44 3.09 -7.64
N LEU A 93 0.12 3.13 -7.40
CA LEU A 93 -0.85 3.26 -8.49
C LEU A 93 -0.61 4.53 -9.29
N MET A 94 -0.51 5.67 -8.60
CA MET A 94 -0.35 6.96 -9.26
C MET A 94 0.94 7.01 -10.08
N LYS A 95 2.03 6.42 -9.60
CA LYS A 95 3.27 6.25 -10.37
C LYS A 95 3.04 5.45 -11.65
N ILE A 96 2.39 4.28 -11.57
CA ILE A 96 2.09 3.44 -12.74
C ILE A 96 1.26 4.20 -13.78
N LEU A 97 0.25 4.95 -13.33
CA LEU A 97 -0.61 5.73 -14.23
C LEU A 97 0.16 6.81 -15.01
N HIS A 98 1.21 7.36 -14.41
CA HIS A 98 2.05 8.39 -15.02
C HIS A 98 3.33 7.85 -15.66
N GLU A 99 3.47 6.53 -15.84
CA GLU A 99 4.59 5.93 -16.57
C GLU A 99 4.67 6.45 -18.01
N ASN A 100 5.87 6.79 -18.50
CA ASN A 100 6.09 7.43 -19.79
C ASN A 100 6.58 6.50 -20.91
N SER A 101 6.64 5.19 -20.65
CA SER A 101 6.94 4.21 -21.70
C SER A 101 5.96 4.26 -22.88
N SER A 102 6.41 3.82 -24.06
CA SER A 102 5.59 3.78 -25.28
C SER A 102 4.35 2.87 -25.18
N VAL A 103 4.28 2.01 -24.17
CA VAL A 103 3.17 1.07 -23.93
C VAL A 103 2.29 1.50 -22.75
N ALA A 104 2.63 2.61 -22.10
CA ALA A 104 1.87 3.17 -21.00
C ALA A 104 0.51 3.73 -21.46
N PHE A 105 -0.25 4.26 -20.51
CA PHE A 105 -1.55 4.85 -20.80
C PHE A 105 -1.44 6.12 -21.65
N SER A 106 -2.25 6.19 -22.70
CA SER A 106 -2.50 7.43 -23.43
C SER A 106 -3.21 8.45 -22.54
N GLU A 107 -3.20 9.73 -22.92
CA GLU A 107 -3.89 10.76 -22.16
C GLU A 107 -5.40 10.45 -22.01
N ALA A 108 -6.05 9.95 -23.07
CA ALA A 108 -7.46 9.57 -23.02
C ALA A 108 -7.73 8.40 -22.05
N GLU A 109 -6.86 7.39 -22.04
CA GLU A 109 -6.93 6.27 -21.09
C GLU A 109 -6.71 6.74 -19.66
N LEU A 110 -5.71 7.60 -19.44
CA LEU A 110 -5.40 8.19 -18.15
C LEU A 110 -6.59 9.00 -17.61
N GLN A 111 -7.19 9.84 -18.43
CA GLN A 111 -8.39 10.61 -18.08
C GLN A 111 -9.56 9.68 -17.73
N THR A 112 -9.71 8.56 -18.44
CA THR A 112 -10.74 7.56 -18.13
C THR A 112 -10.53 6.91 -16.76
N ILE A 113 -9.28 6.68 -16.36
CA ILE A 113 -8.95 6.11 -15.05
C ILE A 113 -9.08 7.18 -13.94
N ILE A 114 -8.55 8.38 -14.14
CA ILE A 114 -8.47 9.43 -13.11
C ILE A 114 -9.81 10.13 -12.90
N LYS A 115 -10.54 10.48 -13.98
CA LYS A 115 -11.83 11.19 -13.89
C LYS A 115 -12.99 10.29 -13.46
N ARG A 116 -12.76 8.98 -13.34
CA ARG A 116 -13.76 8.07 -12.80
C ARG A 116 -14.09 8.50 -11.37
N LYS A 117 -15.34 8.90 -11.13
CA LYS A 117 -15.88 8.99 -9.77
C LYS A 117 -15.83 7.59 -9.17
N GLY A 118 -14.90 7.37 -8.26
CA GLY A 118 -14.62 6.04 -7.73
C GLY A 118 -13.52 6.05 -6.69
N THR A 119 -13.47 4.96 -5.94
CA THR A 119 -12.45 4.67 -4.94
C THR A 119 -11.10 4.38 -5.61
N THR A 120 -10.00 4.38 -4.83
CA THR A 120 -8.68 3.91 -5.31
C THR A 120 -8.75 2.48 -5.87
N TYR A 121 -9.65 1.65 -5.33
CA TYR A 121 -9.91 0.30 -5.84
C TYR A 121 -10.44 0.34 -7.27
N ASP A 122 -11.40 1.24 -7.56
CA ASP A 122 -11.98 1.37 -8.90
C ASP A 122 -10.94 1.81 -9.93
N LYS A 123 -9.95 2.62 -9.49
CA LYS A 123 -8.81 3.02 -10.32
C LYS A 123 -7.86 1.86 -10.60
N TRP A 124 -7.51 1.06 -9.60
CA TRP A 124 -6.73 -0.17 -9.78
C TRP A 124 -7.42 -1.14 -10.75
N HIS A 125 -8.71 -1.38 -10.56
CA HIS A 125 -9.50 -2.26 -11.43
C HIS A 125 -9.52 -1.72 -12.87
N LYS A 126 -9.78 -0.41 -13.06
CA LYS A 126 -9.85 0.18 -14.41
C LYS A 126 -8.49 0.17 -15.12
N CYS A 127 -7.41 0.42 -14.39
CA CYS A 127 -6.04 0.34 -14.88
C CYS A 127 -5.74 -1.05 -15.48
N LEU A 128 -6.09 -2.11 -14.75
CA LEU A 128 -5.93 -3.49 -15.21
C LEU A 128 -6.84 -3.82 -16.39
N GLU A 129 -8.11 -3.43 -16.33
CA GLU A 129 -9.07 -3.65 -17.42
C GLU A 129 -8.57 -3.08 -18.74
N ILE A 130 -8.13 -1.81 -18.75
CA ILE A 130 -7.57 -1.18 -19.96
C ILE A 130 -6.30 -1.92 -20.42
N SER A 131 -5.43 -2.29 -19.49
CA SER A 131 -4.17 -2.97 -19.83
C SER A 131 -4.40 -4.34 -20.49
N PHE A 132 -5.41 -5.08 -20.02
CA PHE A 132 -5.84 -6.33 -20.65
C PHE A 132 -6.49 -6.11 -22.02
N GLN A 133 -7.32 -5.07 -22.17
CA GLN A 133 -7.94 -4.71 -23.44
C GLN A 133 -6.93 -4.29 -24.51
N LYS A 134 -5.81 -3.67 -24.14
CA LYS A 134 -4.71 -3.33 -25.08
C LYS A 134 -3.92 -4.55 -25.57
N SER A 135 -4.32 -5.75 -25.18
CA SER A 135 -3.53 -6.98 -25.27
C SER A 135 -4.46 -8.16 -25.61
N THR A 136 -5.32 -7.95 -26.61
CA THR A 136 -6.35 -8.91 -27.06
C THR A 136 -5.79 -10.20 -27.63
N ASP A 137 -4.59 -10.14 -28.20
CA ASP A 137 -3.99 -11.28 -28.92
C ASP A 137 -3.07 -12.12 -28.01
N ILE A 138 -3.11 -11.86 -26.70
CA ILE A 138 -2.29 -12.56 -25.70
C ILE A 138 -3.13 -13.63 -25.03
N ASP A 139 -2.60 -14.86 -25.05
CA ASP A 139 -3.07 -15.91 -24.16
C ASP A 139 -2.64 -15.59 -22.73
N TRP A 140 -3.62 -15.17 -21.93
CA TRP A 140 -3.48 -14.83 -20.52
C TRP A 140 -3.42 -16.05 -19.60
N THR A 141 -3.32 -17.25 -20.15
CA THR A 141 -3.06 -18.46 -19.38
C THR A 141 -1.58 -18.51 -19.00
N ASP A 142 -1.29 -18.58 -17.70
CA ASP A 142 0.08 -18.78 -17.22
C ASP A 142 0.57 -20.21 -17.51
N VAL A 143 1.86 -20.47 -17.27
CA VAL A 143 2.49 -21.78 -17.51
C VAL A 143 1.89 -22.93 -16.69
N ASN A 144 1.07 -22.63 -15.67
CA ASN A 144 0.38 -23.63 -14.85
C ASN A 144 -1.11 -23.78 -15.24
N GLY A 145 -1.56 -23.17 -16.35
CA GLY A 145 -2.96 -23.23 -16.78
C GLY A 145 -3.87 -22.22 -16.08
N GLN A 146 -3.34 -21.27 -15.29
CA GLN A 146 -4.16 -20.30 -14.58
C GLN A 146 -4.48 -19.10 -15.49
N ASN A 147 -5.76 -18.80 -15.67
CA ASN A 147 -6.20 -17.62 -16.41
C ASN A 147 -5.95 -16.34 -15.58
N LEU A 148 -5.01 -15.51 -16.03
CA LEU A 148 -4.64 -14.26 -15.38
C LEU A 148 -5.76 -13.22 -15.44
N LEU A 149 -6.56 -13.19 -16.52
CA LEU A 149 -7.72 -12.29 -16.59
C LEU A 149 -8.71 -12.59 -15.48
N GLU A 150 -8.99 -13.87 -15.21
CA GLU A 150 -9.91 -14.30 -14.16
C GLU A 150 -9.37 -13.99 -12.76
N LEU A 151 -8.06 -14.17 -12.55
CA LEU A 151 -7.38 -13.82 -11.30
C LEU A 151 -7.58 -12.35 -10.90
N PHE A 152 -7.64 -11.46 -11.91
CA PHE A 152 -7.78 -10.02 -11.74
C PHE A 152 -9.18 -9.48 -12.06
N ARG A 153 -10.14 -10.30 -12.52
CA ARG A 153 -11.52 -9.88 -12.85
C ARG A 153 -12.48 -9.87 -11.66
N ASP A 154 -12.27 -10.71 -10.65
CA ASP A 154 -13.27 -10.95 -9.62
C ASP A 154 -12.89 -10.38 -8.24
N LYS A 155 -13.91 -9.86 -7.53
CA LYS A 155 -13.89 -9.43 -6.12
C LYS A 155 -13.64 -10.58 -5.15
N SER A 156 -13.54 -11.83 -5.63
CA SER A 156 -13.21 -13.00 -4.81
C SER A 156 -11.69 -13.25 -4.71
N ASN A 157 -10.87 -12.59 -5.54
CA ASN A 157 -9.44 -12.90 -5.71
C ASN A 157 -8.53 -11.70 -5.35
N TYR A 158 -7.51 -11.39 -6.18
CA TYR A 158 -6.43 -10.44 -5.88
C TYR A 158 -6.95 -9.02 -5.56
N LEU A 159 -7.95 -8.55 -6.30
CA LEU A 159 -8.48 -7.21 -6.13
C LEU A 159 -9.25 -7.04 -4.82
N LYS A 160 -9.80 -8.12 -4.25
CA LYS A 160 -10.48 -8.07 -2.94
C LYS A 160 -9.57 -7.52 -1.87
N GLU A 161 -8.32 -8.00 -1.85
CA GLU A 161 -7.36 -7.60 -0.83
C GLU A 161 -6.92 -6.14 -1.00
N PHE A 162 -6.90 -5.62 -2.23
CA PHE A 162 -6.74 -4.18 -2.46
C PHE A 162 -7.89 -3.41 -1.83
N GLN A 163 -9.13 -3.85 -2.02
CA GLN A 163 -10.31 -3.20 -1.44
C GLN A 163 -10.27 -3.22 0.10
N GLU A 164 -9.96 -4.37 0.71
CA GLU A 164 -9.86 -4.52 2.16
C GLU A 164 -8.76 -3.61 2.74
N PHE A 165 -7.61 -3.55 2.07
CA PHE A 165 -6.49 -2.71 2.48
C PHE A 165 -6.77 -1.21 2.33
N ILE A 166 -7.37 -0.79 1.22
CA ILE A 166 -7.81 0.60 1.01
C ILE A 166 -8.85 1.00 2.06
N THR A 167 -9.77 0.08 2.39
CA THR A 167 -10.77 0.31 3.45
C THR A 167 -10.10 0.51 4.80
N MET A 168 -9.12 -0.33 5.16
CA MET A 168 -8.33 -0.16 6.38
C MET A 168 -7.63 1.20 6.41
N ARG A 169 -6.96 1.61 5.32
CA ARG A 169 -6.30 2.92 5.21
C ARG A 169 -7.30 4.06 5.45
N ASN A 170 -8.45 4.04 4.77
CA ASN A 170 -9.43 5.11 4.84
C ASN A 170 -9.96 5.30 6.27
N ARG A 171 -10.25 4.19 6.97
CA ARG A 171 -10.73 4.28 8.35
C ARG A 171 -9.67 4.88 9.29
N LEU A 172 -8.42 4.46 9.14
CA LEU A 172 -7.30 5.04 9.88
C LEU A 172 -7.13 6.54 9.57
N ALA A 173 -7.30 6.95 8.31
CA ALA A 173 -7.25 8.35 7.90
C ALA A 173 -8.36 9.21 8.55
N HIS A 174 -9.54 8.61 8.77
CA HIS A 174 -10.69 9.25 9.42
C HIS A 174 -10.60 9.26 10.95
N GLY A 175 -9.46 8.92 11.56
CA GLY A 175 -9.28 8.94 13.01
C GLY A 175 -9.88 7.73 13.73
N GLN A 176 -10.37 6.73 13.00
CA GLN A 176 -10.79 5.46 13.58
C GLN A 176 -9.53 4.65 13.91
N TRP A 177 -8.87 4.97 15.02
CA TRP A 177 -7.61 4.31 15.41
C TRP A 177 -7.87 3.20 16.43
N SER A 178 -8.58 3.51 17.51
CA SER A 178 -8.93 2.51 18.54
C SER A 178 -10.21 1.76 18.20
N THR A 179 -11.22 2.50 17.75
CA THR A 179 -12.58 2.00 17.52
C THR A 179 -12.95 2.20 16.07
N GLN A 180 -13.39 1.13 15.41
CA GLN A 180 -13.77 1.11 14.00
C GLN A 180 -15.29 1.14 13.89
N LEU A 181 -15.83 2.00 13.03
CA LEU A 181 -17.28 2.17 12.86
C LEU A 181 -17.74 1.63 11.50
N ASN A 182 -19.00 1.21 11.41
CA ASN A 182 -19.65 0.95 10.13
C ASN A 182 -19.78 2.24 9.29
N SER A 183 -20.23 2.11 8.03
CA SER A 183 -20.41 3.24 7.10
C SER A 183 -21.28 4.36 7.68
N ASP A 184 -22.25 4.00 8.51
CA ASP A 184 -23.24 4.93 9.06
C ASP A 184 -22.76 5.58 10.36
N GLY A 185 -21.61 5.16 10.91
CA GLY A 185 -21.08 5.65 12.18
C GLY A 185 -21.89 5.22 13.41
N THR A 186 -22.77 4.22 13.27
CA THR A 186 -23.75 3.83 14.30
C THR A 186 -23.36 2.61 15.11
N LYS A 187 -22.43 1.77 14.60
CA LYS A 187 -22.03 0.51 15.23
C LYS A 187 -20.55 0.26 15.07
N GLU A 188 -19.95 -0.41 16.05
CA GLU A 188 -18.62 -0.97 15.91
C GLU A 188 -18.60 -2.02 14.80
N SER A 189 -17.60 -1.94 13.94
CA SER A 189 -17.39 -2.88 12.85
C SER A 189 -15.92 -2.83 12.52
N THR A 190 -15.14 -3.85 12.84
CA THR A 190 -13.71 -3.89 12.48
C THR A 190 -13.54 -4.53 11.10
N PRO A 191 -12.85 -3.88 10.14
CA PRO A 191 -12.52 -4.51 8.86
C PRO A 191 -11.69 -5.77 9.04
N ASP A 192 -11.95 -6.79 8.23
CA ASP A 192 -11.19 -8.05 8.24
C ASP A 192 -9.68 -7.82 8.08
N ALA A 193 -9.26 -6.83 7.27
CA ALA A 193 -7.86 -6.47 7.12
C ALA A 193 -7.20 -6.03 8.44
N LEU A 194 -7.90 -5.27 9.30
CA LEU A 194 -7.33 -4.86 10.59
C LEU A 194 -7.17 -6.04 11.56
N ASN A 195 -8.05 -7.03 11.48
CA ASN A 195 -7.92 -8.28 12.25
C ASN A 195 -6.82 -9.18 11.69
N LYS A 196 -6.72 -9.29 10.35
CA LYS A 196 -5.73 -10.12 9.67
C LYS A 196 -4.31 -9.57 9.83
N TYR A 197 -4.17 -8.24 9.85
CA TYR A 197 -2.89 -7.51 9.88
C TYR A 197 -2.73 -6.67 11.16
N ASP A 198 -3.07 -7.30 12.28
CA ASP A 198 -3.11 -6.72 13.64
C ASP A 198 -1.75 -6.41 14.27
N ASP A 199 -0.65 -6.84 13.65
CA ASP A 199 0.70 -6.63 14.17
C ASP A 199 1.76 -6.35 13.08
N ILE A 200 2.89 -5.77 13.50
CA ILE A 200 3.97 -5.38 12.59
C ILE A 200 4.60 -6.55 11.84
N SER A 201 4.59 -7.77 12.38
CA SER A 201 5.14 -8.95 11.70
C SER A 201 4.32 -9.28 10.45
N LYS A 202 3.00 -9.19 10.56
CA LYS A 202 2.06 -9.41 9.46
C LYS A 202 2.05 -8.23 8.49
N LEU A 203 2.11 -6.98 8.98
CA LEU A 203 2.17 -5.80 8.11
C LEU A 203 3.44 -5.72 7.26
N VAL A 204 4.60 -6.16 7.78
CA VAL A 204 5.84 -6.23 6.98
C VAL A 204 5.71 -7.28 5.87
N LEU A 205 5.02 -8.40 6.12
CA LEU A 205 4.74 -9.39 5.10
C LEU A 205 3.70 -8.89 4.09
N LEU A 206 2.66 -8.19 4.55
CA LEU A 206 1.68 -7.53 3.70
C LEU A 206 2.34 -6.50 2.78
N SER A 207 3.27 -5.70 3.28
CA SER A 207 4.02 -4.75 2.47
C SER A 207 4.73 -5.45 1.30
N LYS A 208 5.39 -6.58 1.56
CA LYS A 208 5.98 -7.41 0.49
C LYS A 208 4.92 -7.97 -0.46
N LYS A 209 3.79 -8.43 0.08
CA LYS A 209 2.67 -8.95 -0.71
C LYS A 209 2.17 -7.90 -1.70
N LEU A 210 1.87 -6.71 -1.21
CA LEU A 210 1.40 -5.57 -2.00
C LEU A 210 2.45 -5.16 -3.03
N ASP A 211 3.73 -5.11 -2.67
CA ASP A 211 4.81 -4.83 -3.64
C ASP A 211 4.85 -5.87 -4.77
N THR A 212 4.68 -7.17 -4.46
CA THR A 212 4.57 -8.20 -5.49
C THR A 212 3.32 -8.01 -6.35
N MET A 213 2.17 -7.65 -5.77
CA MET A 213 0.95 -7.37 -6.54
C MET A 213 1.12 -6.16 -7.46
N VAL A 214 1.70 -5.07 -6.95
CA VAL A 214 2.03 -3.87 -7.74
C VAL A 214 2.98 -4.23 -8.88
N LYS A 215 4.01 -5.04 -8.64
CA LYS A 215 4.92 -5.52 -9.69
C LYS A 215 4.23 -6.36 -10.75
N ILE A 216 3.21 -7.15 -10.38
CA ILE A 216 2.40 -7.88 -11.35
C ILE A 216 1.65 -6.88 -12.23
N VAL A 217 0.95 -5.92 -11.64
CA VAL A 217 0.22 -4.88 -12.40
C VAL A 217 1.17 -4.07 -13.27
N GLU A 218 2.28 -3.59 -12.73
CA GLU A 218 3.30 -2.85 -13.46
C GLU A 218 3.83 -3.68 -14.63
N THR A 219 4.15 -4.97 -14.43
CA THR A 219 4.58 -5.84 -15.52
C THR A 219 3.51 -6.00 -16.60
N ILE A 220 2.23 -6.12 -16.23
CA ILE A 220 1.13 -6.16 -17.19
C ILE A 220 1.00 -4.82 -17.95
N VAL A 221 1.21 -3.68 -17.29
CA VAL A 221 1.07 -2.36 -17.91
C VAL A 221 2.27 -2.06 -18.83
N VAL A 222 3.50 -2.25 -18.36
CA VAL A 222 4.70 -1.66 -18.97
C VAL A 222 5.52 -2.62 -19.85
N TYR A 223 5.24 -3.93 -19.82
CA TYR A 223 6.00 -4.89 -20.63
C TYR A 223 5.51 -4.88 -22.08
N ARG A 224 6.39 -4.59 -23.04
CA ARG A 224 6.03 -4.45 -24.47
C ARG A 224 5.67 -5.79 -25.11
N GLU A 225 6.55 -6.78 -24.99
CA GLU A 225 6.38 -8.09 -25.62
C GLU A 225 5.74 -9.09 -24.66
N LYS A 226 4.41 -9.12 -24.60
CA LYS A 226 3.70 -9.98 -23.65
C LYS A 226 3.46 -11.39 -24.18
N ASN A 227 3.48 -11.59 -25.50
CA ASN A 227 3.27 -12.89 -26.13
C ASN A 227 4.57 -13.70 -26.23
N ASN A 228 5.23 -13.93 -25.09
CA ASN A 228 6.39 -14.82 -25.01
C ASN A 228 6.46 -15.54 -23.67
N GLU A 229 7.19 -16.64 -23.68
CA GLU A 229 7.41 -17.53 -22.53
C GLU A 229 8.07 -16.80 -21.35
N LYS A 230 8.94 -15.81 -21.63
CA LYS A 230 9.62 -15.02 -20.60
C LYS A 230 8.63 -14.17 -19.79
N PHE A 231 7.67 -13.53 -20.45
CA PHE A 231 6.61 -12.76 -19.80
C PHE A 231 5.72 -13.67 -18.95
N LYS A 232 5.25 -14.79 -19.52
CA LYS A 232 4.40 -15.76 -18.82
C LYS A 232 5.08 -16.30 -17.55
N ASN A 233 6.34 -16.71 -17.67
CA ASN A 233 7.14 -17.17 -16.53
C ASN A 233 7.34 -16.10 -15.46
N LYS A 234 7.59 -14.84 -15.87
CA LYS A 234 7.74 -13.72 -14.92
C LYS A 234 6.47 -13.51 -14.10
N ILE A 235 5.30 -13.48 -14.74
CA ILE A 235 4.02 -13.31 -14.04
C ILE A 235 3.73 -14.51 -13.13
N SER A 236 3.91 -15.73 -13.63
CA SER A 236 3.68 -16.95 -12.84
C SER A 236 4.55 -16.99 -11.58
N ASN A 237 5.83 -16.61 -11.69
CA ASN A 237 6.75 -16.52 -10.56
C ASN A 237 6.28 -15.49 -9.52
N LEU A 238 5.84 -14.31 -9.95
CA LEU A 238 5.31 -13.29 -9.04
C LEU A 238 4.03 -13.76 -8.33
N ILE A 239 3.13 -14.46 -9.03
CA ILE A 239 1.91 -15.02 -8.42
C ILE A 239 2.28 -16.09 -7.39
N LYS A 240 3.21 -16.97 -7.72
CA LYS A 240 3.71 -17.99 -6.78
C LYS A 240 4.34 -17.36 -5.55
N GLU A 241 5.17 -16.33 -5.72
CA GLU A 241 5.75 -15.57 -4.61
C GLU A 241 4.65 -14.97 -3.71
N ASN A 242 3.64 -14.36 -4.32
CA ASN A 242 2.52 -13.76 -3.59
C ASN A 242 1.74 -14.81 -2.75
N LYS A 243 1.45 -15.99 -3.32
CA LYS A 243 0.82 -17.12 -2.62
C LYS A 243 1.70 -17.64 -1.46
N ILE A 244 3.02 -17.68 -1.63
CA ILE A 244 3.95 -18.05 -0.54
C ILE A 244 3.87 -17.04 0.61
N ILE A 245 3.74 -15.74 0.30
CA ILE A 245 3.61 -14.70 1.33
C ILE A 245 2.32 -14.89 2.14
N ASP A 246 1.21 -15.30 1.53
CA ASP A 246 -0.01 -15.65 2.27
C ASP A 246 0.21 -16.74 3.32
N CYS A 247 0.90 -17.82 2.94
CA CYS A 247 1.26 -18.88 3.88
C CYS A 247 2.16 -18.35 5.01
N ARG A 248 3.07 -17.43 4.71
CA ARG A 248 3.93 -16.80 5.73
C ARG A 248 3.13 -15.90 6.68
N ILE A 249 2.17 -15.13 6.17
CA ILE A 249 1.30 -14.28 6.99
C ILE A 249 0.53 -15.14 8.00
N LYS A 250 -0.09 -16.23 7.54
CA LYS A 250 -0.86 -17.16 8.40
C LYS A 250 -0.02 -17.78 9.52
N ASN A 251 1.25 -18.07 9.23
CA ASN A 251 2.17 -18.70 10.18
C ASN A 251 2.99 -17.70 11.01
N SER A 252 2.84 -16.39 10.76
CA SER A 252 3.57 -15.35 11.46
C SER A 252 3.00 -15.13 12.86
N SER A 253 3.88 -14.79 13.79
CA SER A 253 3.49 -14.30 15.10
C SER A 253 4.47 -13.23 15.54
N LEU A 254 3.95 -12.17 16.18
CA LEU A 254 4.79 -11.07 16.64
C LEU A 254 5.90 -11.55 17.58
N LYS A 255 5.62 -12.48 18.50
CA LYS A 255 6.62 -13.05 19.43
C LYS A 255 7.83 -13.63 18.69
N LYS A 256 7.60 -14.49 17.69
CA LYS A 256 8.68 -15.09 16.88
C LYS A 256 9.45 -14.00 16.13
N TYR A 257 8.75 -13.01 15.58
CA TYR A 257 9.36 -11.90 14.84
C TYR A 257 10.29 -11.03 15.69
N VAL A 258 9.99 -10.84 16.98
CA VAL A 258 10.77 -9.99 17.90
C VAL A 258 11.66 -10.77 18.86
N GLN A 259 11.90 -12.05 18.64
CA GLN A 259 12.68 -12.90 19.57
C GLN A 259 14.07 -12.33 19.89
N LEU A 260 14.75 -11.75 18.89
CA LEU A 260 16.04 -11.09 19.10
C LEU A 260 15.93 -9.88 20.03
N GLU A 261 14.84 -9.11 19.95
CA GLU A 261 14.61 -7.95 20.81
C GLU A 261 14.24 -8.36 22.23
N ILE A 262 13.49 -9.45 22.39
CA ILE A 262 13.23 -10.08 23.70
C ILE A 262 14.57 -10.42 24.38
N ASN A 263 15.46 -11.11 23.66
CA ASN A 263 16.76 -11.53 24.19
C ASN A 263 17.67 -10.33 24.53
N LYS A 264 17.64 -9.25 23.72
CA LYS A 264 18.39 -8.02 23.99
C LYS A 264 17.88 -7.33 25.25
N PHE A 265 16.57 -7.24 25.42
CA PHE A 265 15.96 -6.61 26.59
C PHE A 265 16.25 -7.40 27.88
N ASP A 266 16.18 -8.73 27.81
CA ASP A 266 16.52 -9.61 28.93
C ASP A 266 17.96 -9.38 29.42
N LYS A 267 18.93 -9.39 28.50
CA LYS A 267 20.33 -9.08 28.80
C LYS A 267 20.50 -7.69 29.45
N LYS A 268 19.75 -6.69 28.99
CA LYS A 268 19.78 -5.34 29.58
C LYS A 268 19.25 -5.33 31.02
N LYS A 269 18.20 -6.09 31.32
CA LYS A 269 17.64 -6.18 32.67
C LYS A 269 18.56 -6.94 33.62
N SER A 270 19.21 -8.00 33.16
CA SER A 270 20.14 -8.79 33.97
C SER A 270 21.43 -8.04 34.32
N ARG A 271 21.87 -7.07 33.50
CA ARG A 271 23.02 -6.20 33.80
C ARG A 271 22.72 -5.07 34.79
N ASN A 272 21.45 -4.73 34.97
CA ASN A 272 20.99 -3.66 35.85
C ASN A 272 20.47 -4.20 37.20
N ARG A 273 20.70 -5.48 37.48
CA ARG A 273 20.45 -6.16 38.76
C ARG A 273 21.78 -6.40 39.43
#